data_AF-A0A7R7IBM7-F1
#
_entry.id   AF-A0A7R7IBM7-F1
#
_cell.length_a   1.000
_cell.length_b   1.000
_cell.length_c   1.000
_cell.angle_alpha   90.00
_cell.angle_beta   90.00
_cell.angle_gamma   90.00
#
_symmetry.space_group_name_H-M   'P 1'
#
loop_
_entity.id
_entity.type
_entity.pdbx_description
1 polymer ?
#
loop_
_entity_poly.entity_id
_entity_poly.type
_entity_poly.pdbx_seq_one_letter_code
_entity_poly.pdbx_strand_id
1 'polypeptide(L)'
;MKDNEHLDARRPIISIEEIKSILSDFKIGKKPLAKLLGWGETTIIRYIEGDIPTIEYSDKLRAIYDNPYYYYDILLKNQENLTNVAFKKSKKAVIEKLMNSKIHIITQYIINQMKEEVTMGEIQTLLYYMQGFSLAFNNEPLFEDEYYVTANNIPYLNLYESLKLRGINYLEIEEDLLSDNDKVLINSVLNGFSWYGMKLLNSMTSYERSLLRISRDKENHKIIAKETIKIFFKDIIMNYNISSLNEIFRYSDEKFHEFRKREAISI
;
A
#
# COMPACT_ATOMS: atom_id res chain seq x y z
N MET A 1 -29.78 -15.01 -32.55
CA MET A 1 -29.55 -15.93 -31.41
C MET A 1 -28.07 -16.20 -31.31
N LYS A 2 -27.39 -15.55 -30.38
CA LYS A 2 -26.10 -15.95 -29.81
C LYS A 2 -26.06 -15.41 -28.38
N ASP A 3 -26.54 -16.28 -27.50
CA ASP A 3 -25.98 -16.63 -26.19
C ASP A 3 -25.61 -15.47 -25.25
N ASN A 4 -26.62 -15.05 -24.47
CA ASN A 4 -26.44 -14.49 -23.14
C ASN A 4 -26.01 -15.61 -22.20
N GLU A 5 -24.71 -15.87 -22.08
CA GLU A 5 -24.16 -16.55 -20.90
C GLU A 5 -24.04 -15.54 -19.75
N HIS A 6 -25.14 -15.38 -19.00
CA HIS A 6 -25.06 -14.93 -17.63
C HIS A 6 -24.37 -16.02 -16.81
N LEU A 7 -23.05 -15.92 -16.65
CA LEU A 7 -22.31 -16.67 -15.65
C LEU A 7 -22.70 -16.15 -14.26
N ASP A 8 -23.78 -16.69 -13.68
CA ASP A 8 -24.00 -16.68 -12.23
C ASP A 8 -22.99 -17.65 -11.59
N ALA A 9 -21.71 -17.27 -11.59
CA ALA A 9 -20.66 -18.00 -10.92
C ALA A 9 -20.81 -17.77 -9.41
N ARG A 10 -21.74 -18.49 -8.77
CA ARG A 10 -21.86 -18.51 -7.32
C ARG A 10 -20.50 -18.87 -6.74
N ARG A 11 -19.93 -17.93 -5.98
CA ARG A 11 -18.66 -18.16 -5.28
C ARG A 11 -18.82 -19.37 -4.35
N PRO A 12 -17.80 -20.24 -4.23
CA PRO A 12 -17.91 -21.45 -3.41
C PRO A 12 -18.28 -21.09 -1.96
N ILE A 13 -18.92 -21.98 -1.21
CA ILE A 13 -19.15 -21.71 0.23
C ILE A 13 -17.79 -21.66 0.96
N ILE A 14 -17.67 -20.83 1.98
CA ILE A 14 -16.46 -20.77 2.81
C ILE A 14 -16.23 -22.12 3.51
N SER A 15 -15.01 -22.62 3.40
CA SER A 15 -14.57 -23.87 4.00
C SER A 15 -14.25 -23.72 5.48
N ILE A 16 -14.23 -24.86 6.19
CA ILE A 16 -13.86 -24.92 7.61
C ILE A 16 -12.43 -24.44 7.81
N GLU A 17 -11.54 -24.75 6.87
CA GLU A 17 -10.13 -24.38 6.85
C GLU A 17 -9.96 -22.86 6.72
N GLU A 18 -10.71 -22.22 5.81
CA GLU A 18 -10.72 -20.76 5.68
C GLU A 18 -11.22 -20.08 6.98
N ILE A 19 -12.29 -20.61 7.61
CA ILE A 19 -12.77 -20.09 8.90
C ILE A 19 -11.70 -20.26 9.99
N LYS A 20 -11.00 -21.40 10.04
CA LYS A 20 -9.91 -21.62 11.00
C LYS A 20 -8.75 -20.65 10.76
N SER A 21 -8.42 -20.35 9.52
CA SER A 21 -7.40 -19.35 9.16
C SER A 21 -7.79 -17.97 9.65
N ILE A 22 -9.06 -17.53 9.51
CA ILE A 22 -9.53 -16.25 10.08
C ILE A 22 -9.25 -16.17 11.59
N LEU A 23 -9.60 -17.22 12.33
CA LEU A 23 -9.41 -17.25 13.79
C LEU A 23 -7.93 -17.19 14.18
N SER A 24 -7.09 -17.91 13.43
CA SER A 24 -5.64 -17.95 13.64
C SER A 24 -4.97 -16.62 13.31
N ASP A 25 -5.17 -16.14 12.09
CA ASP A 25 -4.53 -14.95 11.53
C ASP A 25 -4.85 -13.69 12.33
N PHE A 26 -6.10 -13.55 12.75
CA PHE A 26 -6.55 -12.40 13.53
C PHE A 26 -6.55 -12.64 15.03
N LYS A 27 -6.02 -13.78 15.48
CA LYS A 27 -5.91 -14.18 16.90
C LYS A 27 -7.23 -13.97 17.67
N ILE A 28 -8.37 -14.22 17.03
CA ILE A 28 -9.72 -14.02 17.57
C ILE A 28 -10.40 -15.36 17.86
N GLY A 29 -11.10 -15.46 18.99
CA GLY A 29 -11.81 -16.69 19.38
C GLY A 29 -13.14 -16.87 18.62
N LYS A 30 -13.66 -18.10 18.59
CA LYS A 30 -14.94 -18.43 17.92
C LYS A 30 -16.11 -17.57 18.40
N LYS A 31 -16.31 -17.49 19.72
CA LYS A 31 -17.37 -16.67 20.35
C LYS A 31 -17.12 -15.16 20.15
N PRO A 32 -15.90 -14.62 20.39
CA PRO A 32 -15.56 -13.25 20.02
C PRO A 32 -15.86 -12.89 18.56
N LEU A 33 -15.50 -13.75 17.60
CA LEU A 33 -15.78 -13.50 16.18
C LEU A 33 -17.29 -13.47 15.92
N ALA A 34 -18.06 -14.41 16.48
CA ALA A 34 -19.51 -14.39 16.36
C ALA A 34 -20.12 -13.07 16.89
N LYS A 35 -19.70 -12.64 18.09
CA LYS A 35 -20.15 -11.36 18.68
C LYS A 35 -19.77 -10.16 17.82
N LEU A 36 -18.53 -10.14 17.34
CA LEU A 36 -18.02 -9.07 16.48
C LEU A 36 -18.86 -8.93 15.20
N LEU A 37 -19.40 -10.03 14.67
CA LEU A 37 -20.23 -10.03 13.46
C LEU A 37 -21.72 -9.76 13.72
N GLY A 38 -22.13 -9.63 14.99
CA GLY A 38 -23.54 -9.51 15.39
C GLY A 38 -24.29 -10.84 15.33
N TRP A 39 -23.59 -11.97 15.39
CA TRP A 39 -24.16 -13.31 15.27
C TRP A 39 -24.32 -14.01 16.61
N GLY A 40 -25.16 -15.04 16.67
CA GLY A 40 -25.29 -15.91 17.84
C GLY A 40 -23.96 -16.57 18.22
N GLU A 41 -23.63 -16.66 19.51
CA GLU A 41 -22.31 -17.11 19.99
C GLU A 41 -21.89 -18.50 19.48
N THR A 42 -22.85 -19.37 19.17
CA THR A 42 -22.62 -20.73 18.68
C THR A 42 -22.49 -20.83 17.15
N THR A 43 -22.73 -19.76 16.41
CA THR A 43 -22.73 -19.78 14.93
C THR A 43 -21.39 -20.22 14.36
N ILE A 44 -20.29 -19.58 14.77
CA ILE A 44 -18.93 -19.94 14.29
C ILE A 44 -18.52 -21.34 14.77
N ILE A 45 -18.99 -21.76 15.95
CA ILE A 45 -18.72 -23.10 16.50
C ILE A 45 -19.35 -24.17 15.60
N ARG A 46 -20.63 -24.00 15.28
CA ARG A 46 -21.40 -24.87 14.39
C ARG A 46 -20.75 -25.04 13.02
N TYR A 47 -20.30 -23.95 12.41
CA TYR A 47 -19.63 -24.03 11.10
C TYR A 47 -18.32 -24.81 11.16
N ILE A 48 -17.57 -24.69 12.26
CA ILE A 48 -16.35 -25.49 12.45
C ILE A 48 -16.66 -26.97 12.72
N GLU A 49 -17.85 -27.27 13.24
CA GLU A 49 -18.34 -28.63 13.51
C GLU A 49 -19.01 -29.29 12.30
N GLY A 50 -19.19 -28.56 11.19
CA GLY A 50 -19.65 -29.09 9.91
C GLY A 50 -20.97 -28.50 9.40
N ASP A 51 -21.61 -27.59 10.14
CA ASP A 51 -22.81 -26.90 9.64
C ASP A 51 -22.47 -26.02 8.44
N ILE A 52 -23.36 -26.02 7.44
CA ILE A 52 -23.18 -25.22 6.22
C ILE A 52 -23.69 -23.80 6.47
N PRO A 53 -22.85 -22.76 6.31
CA PRO A 53 -23.30 -21.37 6.44
C PRO A 53 -24.26 -20.98 5.32
N THR A 54 -25.14 -20.01 5.61
CA THR A 54 -25.93 -19.36 4.56
C THR A 54 -25.00 -18.58 3.61
N ILE A 55 -25.48 -18.26 2.41
CA ILE A 55 -24.71 -17.47 1.43
C ILE A 55 -24.24 -16.15 2.06
N GLU A 56 -25.13 -15.43 2.74
CA GLU A 56 -24.80 -14.17 3.41
C GLU A 56 -23.68 -14.31 4.46
N TYR A 57 -23.72 -15.37 5.27
CA TYR A 57 -22.71 -15.58 6.32
C TYR A 57 -21.39 -16.03 5.71
N SER A 58 -21.45 -16.89 4.68
CA SER A 58 -20.31 -17.33 3.90
C SER A 58 -19.61 -16.15 3.24
N ASP A 59 -20.35 -15.26 2.58
CA ASP A 59 -19.81 -14.09 1.91
C ASP A 59 -19.14 -13.11 2.89
N LYS A 60 -19.75 -12.91 4.07
CA LYS A 60 -19.17 -12.04 5.10
C LYS A 60 -17.87 -12.61 5.67
N LEU A 61 -17.82 -13.91 5.96
CA LEU A 61 -16.59 -14.56 6.42
C LEU A 61 -15.52 -14.55 5.32
N ARG A 62 -15.92 -14.72 4.06
CA ARG A 62 -14.99 -14.65 2.94
C ARG A 62 -14.41 -13.26 2.75
N ALA A 63 -15.22 -12.21 2.87
CA ALA A 63 -14.72 -10.84 2.83
C ALA A 63 -13.67 -10.58 3.92
N ILE A 64 -13.82 -11.19 5.11
CA ILE A 64 -12.83 -11.13 6.20
C ILE A 64 -11.56 -11.92 5.86
N TYR A 65 -11.72 -13.11 5.28
CA TYR A 65 -10.61 -13.96 4.87
C TYR A 65 -9.75 -13.31 3.77
N ASP A 66 -10.42 -12.76 2.75
CA ASP A 66 -9.77 -12.17 1.57
C ASP A 66 -9.18 -10.77 1.85
N ASN A 67 -9.79 -10.00 2.76
CA ASN A 67 -9.43 -8.60 2.98
C ASN A 67 -9.22 -8.26 4.48
N PRO A 68 -7.96 -8.24 4.95
CA PRO A 68 -7.66 -7.88 6.34
C PRO A 68 -8.03 -6.42 6.70
N TYR A 69 -8.11 -5.49 5.74
CA TYR A 69 -8.61 -4.13 6.02
C TYR A 69 -10.10 -4.15 6.33
N TYR A 70 -10.88 -4.94 5.59
CA TYR A 70 -12.31 -5.12 5.88
C TYR A 70 -12.52 -5.69 7.30
N TYR A 71 -11.66 -6.63 7.70
CA TYR A 71 -11.65 -7.12 9.07
C TYR A 71 -11.30 -6.03 10.10
N TYR A 72 -10.25 -5.23 9.84
CA TYR A 72 -9.87 -4.11 10.71
C TYR A 72 -11.02 -3.11 10.92
N ASP A 73 -11.74 -2.76 9.86
CA ASP A 73 -12.87 -1.84 9.92
C ASP A 73 -14.02 -2.40 10.77
N ILE A 74 -14.35 -3.69 10.60
CA ILE A 74 -15.34 -4.37 11.44
C ILE A 74 -14.88 -4.36 12.90
N LEU A 75 -13.59 -4.66 13.14
CA LEU A 75 -13.02 -4.73 14.47
C LEU A 75 -13.12 -3.39 15.20
N LEU A 76 -12.84 -2.26 14.52
CA LEU A 76 -12.98 -0.93 15.10
C LEU A 76 -14.44 -0.52 15.34
N LYS A 77 -15.32 -0.80 14.37
CA LYS A 77 -16.74 -0.42 14.44
C LYS A 77 -17.49 -1.12 15.56
N ASN A 78 -17.11 -2.37 15.86
CA ASN A 78 -17.82 -3.25 16.78
C ASN A 78 -16.96 -3.60 18.01
N GLN A 79 -15.94 -2.79 18.32
CA GLN A 79 -14.96 -3.06 19.38
C GLN A 79 -15.58 -3.23 20.78
N GLU A 80 -16.71 -2.55 21.03
CA GLU A 80 -17.49 -2.60 22.27
C GLU A 80 -18.12 -3.97 22.54
N ASN A 81 -18.25 -4.82 21.51
CA ASN A 81 -18.74 -6.19 21.66
C ASN A 81 -17.66 -7.18 22.15
N LEU A 82 -16.41 -6.71 22.29
CA LEU A 82 -15.26 -7.48 22.71
C LEU A 82 -14.76 -7.04 24.08
N THR A 83 -14.08 -7.95 24.78
CA THR A 83 -13.26 -7.55 25.92
C THR A 83 -12.06 -6.75 25.43
N ASN A 84 -11.57 -5.80 26.25
CA ASN A 84 -10.41 -4.99 25.90
C ASN A 84 -9.18 -5.85 25.52
N VAL A 85 -8.98 -6.97 26.21
CA VAL A 85 -7.89 -7.92 25.94
C VAL A 85 -8.07 -8.58 24.56
N ALA A 86 -9.28 -9.04 24.23
CA ALA A 86 -9.56 -9.67 22.94
C ALA A 86 -9.42 -8.67 21.78
N PHE A 87 -9.95 -7.45 21.94
CA PHE A 87 -9.82 -6.38 20.97
C PHE A 87 -8.35 -6.04 20.70
N LYS A 88 -7.56 -5.72 21.75
CA LYS A 88 -6.14 -5.36 21.58
C LYS A 88 -5.33 -6.47 20.91
N LYS A 89 -5.54 -7.72 21.31
CA LYS A 89 -4.85 -8.88 20.71
C LYS A 89 -5.18 -9.01 19.23
N SER A 90 -6.46 -8.85 18.86
CA SER A 90 -6.88 -8.97 17.48
C SER A 90 -6.46 -7.78 16.63
N LYS A 91 -6.55 -6.55 17.16
CA LYS A 91 -6.09 -5.32 16.50
C LYS A 91 -4.60 -5.43 16.15
N LYS A 92 -3.78 -5.88 17.11
CA LYS A 92 -2.36 -6.13 16.85
C LYS A 92 -2.15 -7.15 15.73
N ALA A 93 -2.86 -8.28 15.76
CA ALA A 93 -2.72 -9.33 14.77
C ALA A 93 -3.06 -8.87 13.34
N VAL A 94 -4.15 -8.11 13.17
CA VAL A 94 -4.50 -7.58 11.84
C VAL A 94 -3.51 -6.51 11.38
N ILE A 95 -3.03 -5.63 12.27
CA ILE A 95 -2.01 -4.64 11.92
C ILE A 95 -0.70 -5.33 11.49
N GLU A 96 -0.24 -6.34 12.23
CA GLU A 96 0.93 -7.16 11.86
C GLU A 96 0.76 -7.79 10.46
N LYS A 97 -0.44 -8.31 10.15
CA LYS A 97 -0.74 -8.91 8.84
C LYS A 97 -0.75 -7.86 7.72
N LEU A 98 -1.22 -6.64 8.00
CA LEU A 98 -1.29 -5.54 7.05
C LEU A 98 0.07 -4.90 6.80
N MET A 99 0.86 -4.73 7.85
CA MET A 99 2.18 -4.11 7.84
C MET A 99 3.29 -5.16 7.65
N ASN A 100 3.06 -6.12 6.75
CA ASN A 100 3.92 -7.29 6.57
C ASN A 100 5.22 -7.01 5.77
N SER A 101 5.38 -5.80 5.24
CA SER A 101 6.61 -5.37 4.56
C SER A 101 6.84 -3.87 4.72
N LYS A 102 8.09 -3.44 4.51
CA LYS A 102 8.50 -2.05 4.71
C LYS A 102 7.76 -1.08 3.78
N ILE A 103 7.43 -1.47 2.54
CA ILE A 103 6.64 -0.62 1.63
C ILE A 103 5.21 -0.39 2.15
N HIS A 104 4.58 -1.37 2.80
CA HIS A 104 3.24 -1.21 3.37
C HIS A 104 3.26 -0.26 4.58
N ILE A 105 4.28 -0.37 5.44
CA ILE A 105 4.48 0.53 6.58
C ILE A 105 4.68 1.97 6.09
N ILE A 106 5.57 2.18 5.12
CA ILE A 106 5.84 3.51 4.55
C ILE A 106 4.59 4.07 3.87
N THR A 107 3.86 3.25 3.11
CA THR A 107 2.61 3.66 2.46
C THR A 107 1.60 4.12 3.50
N GLN A 108 1.42 3.36 4.59
CA GLN A 108 0.49 3.76 5.64
C GLN A 108 0.94 5.04 6.36
N TYR A 109 2.25 5.20 6.57
CA TYR A 109 2.81 6.44 7.11
C TYR A 109 2.52 7.64 6.19
N ILE A 110 2.71 7.51 4.87
CA ILE A 110 2.35 8.54 3.88
C ILE A 110 0.86 8.91 4.00
N ILE A 111 -0.03 7.92 4.01
CA ILE A 111 -1.47 8.13 4.12
C ILE A 111 -1.82 8.91 5.39
N ASN A 112 -1.19 8.55 6.52
CA ASN A 112 -1.43 9.20 7.81
C ASN A 112 -0.91 10.65 7.84
N GLN A 113 0.21 10.95 7.16
CA GLN A 113 0.74 12.31 7.07
C GLN A 113 -0.08 13.20 6.13
N MET A 114 -0.55 12.64 5.01
CA MET A 114 -1.24 13.37 3.94
C MET A 114 -2.76 13.53 4.14
N LYS A 115 -3.35 12.89 5.16
CA LYS A 115 -4.75 13.07 5.63
C LYS A 115 -5.81 13.13 4.52
N GLU A 116 -6.13 11.97 3.94
CA GLU A 116 -7.19 11.72 2.91
C GLU A 116 -7.04 12.43 1.55
N GLU A 117 -6.06 13.33 1.36
CA GLU A 117 -5.84 14.00 0.07
C GLU A 117 -5.00 13.17 -0.92
N VAL A 118 -4.32 12.13 -0.44
CA VAL A 118 -3.38 11.37 -1.28
C VAL A 118 -4.10 10.36 -2.17
N THR A 119 -3.72 10.33 -3.44
CA THR A 119 -4.17 9.36 -4.44
C THR A 119 -3.21 8.18 -4.56
N MET A 120 -3.67 7.07 -5.14
CA MET A 120 -2.80 5.91 -5.40
C MET A 120 -1.63 6.27 -6.33
N GLY A 121 -1.84 7.18 -7.30
CA GLY A 121 -0.78 7.63 -8.20
C GLY A 121 0.29 8.47 -7.50
N GLU A 122 -0.13 9.32 -6.55
CA GLU A 122 0.80 10.06 -5.68
C GLU A 122 1.61 9.12 -4.81
N ILE A 123 1.00 8.10 -4.21
CA ILE A 123 1.72 7.08 -3.43
C ILE A 123 2.81 6.41 -4.28
N GLN A 124 2.49 5.99 -5.51
CA GLN A 124 3.47 5.38 -6.42
C GLN A 124 4.65 6.32 -6.71
N THR A 125 4.36 7.59 -6.97
CA THR A 125 5.36 8.61 -7.27
C THR A 125 6.25 8.92 -6.07
N LEU A 126 5.64 9.12 -4.90
CA LEU A 126 6.34 9.39 -3.64
C LEU A 126 7.26 8.23 -3.25
N LEU A 127 6.78 6.98 -3.36
CA LEU A 127 7.60 5.80 -3.08
C LEU A 127 8.80 5.69 -4.02
N TYR A 128 8.66 6.07 -5.30
CA TYR A 128 9.77 6.11 -6.24
C TYR A 128 10.84 7.15 -5.81
N TYR A 129 10.44 8.37 -5.47
CA TYR A 129 11.41 9.38 -4.99
C TYR A 129 12.04 8.98 -3.65
N MET A 130 11.26 8.42 -2.72
CA MET A 130 11.78 7.91 -1.44
C MET A 130 12.82 6.80 -1.64
N GLN A 131 12.55 5.84 -2.52
CA GLN A 131 13.49 4.78 -2.87
C GLN A 131 14.77 5.36 -3.51
N GLY A 132 14.62 6.29 -4.46
CA GLY A 132 15.75 6.91 -5.15
C GLY A 132 16.66 7.72 -4.24
N PHE A 133 16.09 8.58 -3.40
CA PHE A 133 16.88 9.36 -2.43
C PHE A 133 17.49 8.49 -1.33
N SER A 134 16.81 7.43 -0.86
CA SER A 134 17.44 6.46 0.05
C SER A 134 18.68 5.83 -0.58
N LEU A 135 18.54 5.32 -1.81
CA LEU A 135 19.65 4.69 -2.51
C LEU A 135 20.83 5.64 -2.75
N ALA A 136 20.54 6.92 -3.01
CA ALA A 136 21.56 7.90 -3.33
C ALA A 136 22.28 8.46 -2.08
N PHE A 137 21.53 8.80 -1.02
CA PHE A 137 22.10 9.32 0.24
C PHE A 137 22.65 8.22 1.15
N ASN A 138 21.88 7.15 1.35
CA ASN A 138 22.20 6.10 2.33
C ASN A 138 22.93 4.90 1.69
N ASN A 139 23.02 4.86 0.36
CA ASN A 139 23.60 3.74 -0.39
C ASN A 139 22.84 2.40 -0.21
N GLU A 140 21.62 2.45 0.34
CA GLU A 140 20.79 1.31 0.71
C GLU A 140 19.33 1.51 0.25
N PRO A 141 18.63 0.43 -0.14
CA PRO A 141 17.23 0.51 -0.51
C PRO A 141 16.35 0.88 0.69
N LEU A 142 15.32 1.69 0.46
CA LEU A 142 14.35 1.99 1.51
C LEU A 142 13.44 0.78 1.77
N PHE A 143 13.07 0.05 0.72
CA PHE A 143 12.31 -1.20 0.77
C PHE A 143 12.75 -2.12 -0.38
N GLU A 144 12.34 -3.39 -0.34
CA GLU A 144 12.82 -4.43 -1.25
C GLU A 144 12.03 -4.59 -2.54
N ASP A 145 10.81 -4.06 -2.62
CA ASP A 145 9.96 -4.17 -3.79
C ASP A 145 10.64 -3.63 -5.07
N GLU A 146 10.46 -4.36 -6.17
CA GLU A 146 11.05 -4.01 -7.47
C GLU A 146 10.23 -2.94 -8.20
N TYR A 147 10.92 -2.08 -8.96
CA TYR A 147 10.28 -1.12 -9.86
C TYR A 147 9.91 -1.83 -11.17
N TYR A 148 8.64 -2.16 -11.36
CA TYR A 148 8.17 -2.76 -12.62
C TYR A 148 7.89 -1.70 -13.70
N VAL A 149 8.29 -2.01 -14.93
CA VAL A 149 8.06 -1.16 -16.09
C VAL A 149 6.69 -1.48 -16.68
N THR A 150 5.66 -0.78 -16.21
CA THR A 150 4.26 -0.97 -16.65
C THR A 150 3.80 0.10 -17.65
N ALA A 151 2.73 -0.19 -18.40
CA ALA A 151 2.19 0.74 -19.40
C ALA A 151 1.65 2.05 -18.77
N ASN A 152 1.10 1.96 -17.56
CA ASN A 152 0.45 3.08 -16.87
C ASN A 152 1.35 3.78 -15.84
N ASN A 153 2.65 3.49 -15.85
CA ASN A 153 3.63 4.04 -14.92
C ASN A 153 3.31 3.77 -13.44
N ILE A 154 2.86 2.54 -13.16
CA ILE A 154 2.61 2.02 -11.81
C ILE A 154 3.71 0.99 -11.50
N PRO A 155 4.81 1.39 -10.85
CA PRO A 155 5.94 0.50 -10.59
C PRO A 155 5.68 -0.55 -9.52
N TYR A 156 4.96 -0.21 -8.44
CA TYR A 156 4.67 -1.12 -7.33
C TYR A 156 3.26 -1.69 -7.50
N LEU A 157 3.09 -2.58 -8.49
CA LEU A 157 1.79 -3.07 -8.95
C LEU A 157 1.00 -3.77 -7.85
N ASN A 158 1.62 -4.68 -7.11
CA ASN A 158 0.96 -5.42 -6.02
C ASN A 158 0.38 -4.48 -4.96
N LEU A 159 1.14 -3.44 -4.60
CA LEU A 159 0.68 -2.41 -3.66
C LEU A 159 -0.49 -1.60 -4.25
N TYR A 160 -0.40 -1.21 -5.52
CA TYR A 160 -1.46 -0.46 -6.20
C TYR A 160 -2.76 -1.26 -6.27
N GLU A 161 -2.70 -2.54 -6.63
CA GLU A 161 -3.87 -3.42 -6.69
C GLU A 161 -4.49 -3.61 -5.30
N SER A 162 -3.66 -3.79 -4.27
CA SER A 162 -4.11 -3.84 -2.87
C SER A 162 -4.85 -2.56 -2.48
N LEU A 163 -4.29 -1.38 -2.77
CA LEU A 163 -4.92 -0.08 -2.52
C LEU A 163 -6.23 0.09 -3.29
N LYS A 164 -6.28 -0.36 -4.56
CA LYS A 164 -7.48 -0.25 -5.39
C LYS A 164 -8.63 -1.09 -4.85
N LEU A 165 -8.34 -2.28 -4.31
CA LEU A 165 -9.35 -3.17 -3.74
C LEU A 165 -9.88 -2.66 -2.40
N ARG A 166 -9.02 -2.07 -1.56
CA ARG A 166 -9.35 -1.70 -0.18
C ARG A 166 -9.69 -0.22 0.04
N GLY A 167 -9.30 0.65 -0.89
CA GLY A 167 -9.31 2.11 -0.71
C GLY A 167 -8.09 2.65 0.05
N ILE A 168 -8.04 3.98 0.20
CA ILE A 168 -7.00 4.66 0.98
C ILE A 168 -7.61 5.01 2.33
N ASN A 169 -7.36 4.13 3.32
CA ASN A 169 -7.93 4.27 4.65
C ASN A 169 -6.84 4.64 5.65
N TYR A 170 -7.19 5.51 6.60
CA TYR A 170 -6.37 5.78 7.77
C TYR A 170 -6.26 4.52 8.64
N LEU A 171 -5.03 4.22 9.08
CA LEU A 171 -4.74 3.15 10.02
C LEU A 171 -3.64 3.62 10.96
N GLU A 172 -3.96 3.60 12.26
CA GLU A 172 -3.01 3.92 13.31
C GLU A 172 -1.96 2.80 13.40
N ILE A 173 -0.72 3.14 13.08
CA ILE A 173 0.45 2.25 13.15
C ILE A 173 1.31 2.62 14.35
N GLU A 174 2.00 1.64 14.95
CA GLU A 174 2.94 1.87 16.05
C GLU A 174 4.12 2.75 15.54
N GLU A 175 4.54 3.72 16.35
CA GLU A 175 5.54 4.73 15.94
C GLU A 175 6.93 4.14 15.69
N ASP A 176 7.24 2.98 16.27
CA ASP A 176 8.53 2.30 16.21
C ASP A 176 8.71 1.40 14.98
N LEU A 177 7.68 1.26 14.14
CA LEU A 177 7.76 0.49 12.89
C LEU A 177 8.66 1.11 11.81
N LEU A 178 9.05 2.38 11.98
CA LEU A 178 10.01 3.08 11.12
C LEU A 178 11.12 3.68 11.97
N SER A 179 12.36 3.56 11.50
CA SER A 179 13.49 4.24 12.12
C SER A 179 13.38 5.76 11.97
N ASP A 180 14.01 6.52 12.86
CA ASP A 180 14.02 7.99 12.76
C ASP A 180 14.66 8.47 11.46
N ASN A 181 15.69 7.76 10.97
CA ASN A 181 16.32 8.06 9.68
C ASN A 181 15.34 7.84 8.50
N ASP A 182 14.57 6.74 8.51
CA ASP A 182 13.54 6.51 7.49
C ASP A 182 12.49 7.62 7.53
N LYS A 183 12.02 8.00 8.73
CA LYS A 183 11.04 9.08 8.90
C LYS A 183 11.56 10.42 8.39
N VAL A 184 12.81 10.77 8.67
CA VAL A 184 13.44 12.02 8.18
C VAL A 184 13.48 12.04 6.66
N LEU A 185 13.88 10.94 6.01
CA LEU A 185 13.87 10.82 4.56
C LEU A 185 12.46 10.95 3.99
N ILE A 186 11.50 10.18 4.52
CA ILE A 186 10.11 10.17 4.07
C ILE A 186 9.52 11.57 4.17
N ASN A 187 9.65 12.22 5.33
CA ASN A 187 9.13 13.58 5.54
C ASN A 187 9.82 14.60 4.62
N SER A 188 11.12 14.44 4.33
CA SER A 188 11.83 15.32 3.40
C SER A 188 11.33 15.19 1.97
N VAL A 189 11.03 13.97 1.52
CA VAL A 189 10.41 13.74 0.21
C VAL A 189 8.97 14.25 0.19
N LEU A 190 8.18 14.03 1.25
CA LEU A 190 6.84 14.61 1.34
C LEU A 190 6.91 16.14 1.20
N ASN A 191 7.74 16.81 1.99
CA ASN A 191 7.92 18.26 1.92
C ASN A 191 8.38 18.76 0.54
N GLY A 192 9.21 18.00 -0.17
CA GLY A 192 9.68 18.36 -1.50
C GLY A 192 8.62 18.20 -2.59
N PHE A 193 7.81 17.12 -2.54
CA PHE A 193 6.98 16.74 -3.69
C PHE A 193 5.47 16.93 -3.48
N SER A 194 4.98 17.01 -2.23
CA SER A 194 3.54 17.05 -1.95
C SER A 194 2.83 18.33 -2.39
N TRP A 195 3.57 19.42 -2.62
CA TRP A 195 3.02 20.69 -3.12
C TRP A 195 2.66 20.68 -4.61
N TYR A 196 3.04 19.62 -5.32
CA TYR A 196 2.92 19.53 -6.77
C TYR A 196 1.81 18.57 -7.19
N GLY A 197 0.93 19.05 -8.08
CA GLY A 197 -0.15 18.22 -8.62
C GLY A 197 0.33 17.14 -9.59
N MET A 198 -0.52 16.14 -9.80
CA MET A 198 -0.22 14.96 -10.63
C MET A 198 0.23 15.25 -12.06
N LYS A 199 -0.18 16.37 -12.67
CA LYS A 199 0.28 16.75 -14.01
C LYS A 199 1.82 16.87 -14.05
N LEU A 200 2.40 17.65 -13.13
CA LEU A 200 3.84 17.85 -13.07
C LEU A 200 4.55 16.54 -12.72
N LEU A 201 4.09 15.88 -11.67
CA LEU A 201 4.69 14.65 -11.16
C LEU A 201 4.73 13.53 -12.22
N ASN A 202 3.67 13.40 -13.02
CA ASN A 202 3.65 12.48 -14.15
C ASN A 202 4.62 12.90 -15.27
N SER A 203 4.73 14.20 -15.58
CA SER A 203 5.72 14.68 -16.56
C SER A 203 7.15 14.42 -16.12
N MET A 204 7.46 14.66 -14.83
CA MET A 204 8.76 14.38 -14.23
C MET A 204 9.08 12.89 -14.32
N THR A 205 8.26 12.03 -13.72
CA THR A 205 8.52 10.59 -13.67
C THR A 205 8.57 9.95 -15.06
N SER A 206 7.76 10.43 -16.02
CA SER A 206 7.82 9.95 -17.41
C SER A 206 9.12 10.34 -18.11
N TYR A 207 9.58 11.59 -17.92
CA TYR A 207 10.85 12.06 -18.46
C TYR A 207 12.02 11.27 -17.86
N GLU A 208 12.06 11.14 -16.52
CA GLU A 208 13.13 10.44 -15.82
C GLU A 208 13.19 8.98 -16.25
N ARG A 209 12.05 8.28 -16.31
CA ARG A 209 11.97 6.90 -16.76
C ARG A 209 12.51 6.70 -18.18
N SER A 210 12.38 7.70 -19.07
CA SER A 210 12.94 7.62 -20.42
C SER A 210 14.48 7.59 -20.44
N LEU A 211 15.12 8.03 -19.34
CA LEU A 211 16.57 8.03 -19.15
C LEU A 211 17.07 6.77 -18.43
N LEU A 212 16.18 6.02 -17.77
CA LEU A 212 16.55 4.85 -16.97
C LEU A 212 16.67 3.60 -17.85
N ARG A 213 17.75 2.85 -17.63
CA ARG A 213 17.98 1.57 -18.31
C ARG A 213 16.98 0.51 -17.82
N ILE A 214 16.28 -0.10 -18.77
CA ILE A 214 15.40 -1.24 -18.51
C ILE A 214 16.23 -2.53 -18.46
N SER A 215 15.96 -3.35 -17.45
CA SER A 215 16.50 -4.70 -17.26
C SER A 215 15.36 -5.71 -17.08
N ARG A 216 15.68 -6.96 -16.76
CA ARG A 216 14.70 -8.01 -16.53
C ARG A 216 14.99 -8.75 -15.23
N ASP A 217 13.95 -9.11 -14.50
CA ASP A 217 14.04 -9.94 -13.30
C ASP A 217 14.21 -11.44 -13.66
N LYS A 218 14.20 -12.31 -12.64
CA LYS A 218 14.32 -13.76 -12.82
C LYS A 218 13.12 -14.38 -13.54
N GLU A 219 11.96 -13.74 -13.45
CA GLU A 219 10.69 -14.17 -14.07
C GLU A 219 10.49 -13.51 -15.45
N ASN A 220 11.52 -12.83 -15.96
CA ASN A 220 11.53 -12.17 -17.26
C ASN A 220 10.61 -10.93 -17.36
N HIS A 221 10.17 -10.35 -16.24
CA HIS A 221 9.46 -9.07 -16.20
C HIS A 221 10.44 -7.91 -16.41
N LYS A 222 9.99 -6.86 -17.09
CA LYS A 222 10.80 -5.64 -17.29
C LYS A 222 10.82 -4.83 -16.00
N ILE A 223 12.02 -4.52 -15.51
CA ILE A 223 12.23 -3.75 -14.28
C ILE A 223 13.29 -2.64 -14.47
N ILE A 224 13.25 -1.62 -13.61
CA ILE A 224 14.37 -0.70 -13.43
C ILE A 224 15.14 -1.14 -12.19
N ALA A 225 16.38 -1.57 -12.36
CA ALA A 225 17.20 -2.06 -11.25
C ALA A 225 17.50 -0.93 -10.24
N LYS A 226 17.55 -1.27 -8.95
CA LYS A 226 17.90 -0.33 -7.86
C LYS A 226 19.21 0.41 -8.13
N GLU A 227 20.22 -0.25 -8.69
CA GLU A 227 21.50 0.42 -9.03
C GLU A 227 21.33 1.49 -10.13
N THR A 228 20.44 1.26 -11.11
CA THR A 228 20.12 2.26 -12.13
C THR A 228 19.40 3.48 -11.53
N ILE A 229 18.43 3.24 -10.63
CA ILE A 229 17.75 4.32 -9.89
C ILE A 229 18.78 5.10 -9.04
N LYS A 230 19.66 4.39 -8.34
CA LYS A 230 20.69 4.97 -7.49
C LYS A 230 21.63 5.92 -8.23
N ILE A 231 22.18 5.47 -9.37
CA ILE A 231 23.06 6.30 -10.20
C ILE A 231 22.33 7.57 -10.64
N PHE A 232 21.10 7.41 -11.14
CA PHE A 232 20.28 8.54 -11.58
C PHE A 232 20.01 9.56 -10.46
N PHE A 233 19.67 9.10 -9.25
CA PHE A 233 19.44 10.01 -8.12
C PHE A 233 20.73 10.62 -7.55
N LYS A 234 21.88 9.94 -7.67
CA LYS A 234 23.19 10.56 -7.37
C LYS A 234 23.49 11.71 -8.33
N ASP A 235 23.17 11.54 -9.62
CA ASP A 235 23.32 12.60 -10.60
C ASP A 235 22.36 13.77 -10.31
N ILE A 236 21.13 13.51 -9.85
CA ILE A 236 20.21 14.56 -9.36
C ILE A 236 20.84 15.32 -8.19
N ILE A 237 21.32 14.61 -7.17
CA ILE A 237 21.93 15.22 -5.98
C ILE A 237 23.08 16.16 -6.38
N MET A 238 23.95 15.72 -7.30
CA MET A 238 25.07 16.51 -7.80
C MET A 238 24.61 17.71 -8.64
N ASN A 239 23.75 17.50 -9.64
CA ASN A 239 23.36 18.56 -10.58
C ASN A 239 22.51 19.66 -9.94
N TYR A 240 21.79 19.34 -8.87
CA TYR A 240 20.92 20.27 -8.15
C TYR A 240 21.52 20.74 -6.82
N ASN A 241 22.80 20.42 -6.56
CA ASN A 241 23.53 20.78 -5.34
C ASN A 241 22.76 20.46 -4.05
N ILE A 242 22.21 19.25 -3.94
CA ILE A 242 21.43 18.80 -2.78
C ILE A 242 22.39 18.17 -1.77
N SER A 243 22.80 18.92 -0.76
CA SER A 243 23.82 18.46 0.20
C SER A 243 23.23 17.66 1.36
N SER A 244 21.92 17.77 1.60
CA SER A 244 21.23 17.01 2.64
C SER A 244 19.76 16.77 2.30
N LEU A 245 19.10 15.90 3.08
CA LEU A 245 17.69 15.54 2.86
C LEU A 245 16.74 16.75 2.87
N ASN A 246 17.02 17.78 3.68
CA ASN A 246 16.18 18.96 3.75
C ASN A 246 16.21 19.82 2.47
N GLU A 247 17.14 19.58 1.55
CA GLU A 247 17.28 20.31 0.28
C GLU A 247 16.65 19.56 -0.91
N ILE A 248 16.02 18.40 -0.67
CA ILE A 248 15.38 17.58 -1.73
C ILE A 248 14.39 18.41 -2.57
N PHE A 249 13.70 19.38 -1.96
CA PHE A 249 12.75 20.27 -2.63
C PHE A 249 13.36 21.05 -3.81
N ARG A 250 14.69 21.30 -3.81
CA ARG A 250 15.36 22.00 -4.92
C ARG A 250 15.13 21.33 -6.27
N TYR A 251 15.11 20.00 -6.28
CA TYR A 251 14.90 19.25 -7.51
C TYR A 251 13.49 19.47 -8.08
N SER A 252 12.48 19.33 -7.23
CA SER A 252 11.07 19.50 -7.62
C SER A 252 10.75 20.95 -8.02
N ASP A 253 11.31 21.94 -7.32
CA ASP A 253 11.14 23.36 -7.62
C ASP A 253 11.71 23.73 -9.00
N GLU A 254 12.93 23.30 -9.29
CA GLU A 254 13.56 23.53 -10.59
C GLU A 254 12.81 22.81 -11.71
N LYS A 255 12.38 21.55 -11.48
CA LYS A 255 11.59 20.80 -12.48
C LYS A 255 10.24 21.44 -12.75
N PHE A 256 9.57 21.98 -11.73
CA PHE A 256 8.35 22.75 -11.94
C PHE A 256 8.58 23.93 -12.90
N HIS A 257 9.63 24.71 -12.68
CA HIS A 257 9.97 25.83 -13.56
C HIS A 257 10.35 25.38 -14.98
N GLU A 258 11.07 24.27 -15.13
CA GLU A 258 11.46 23.70 -16.43
C GLU A 258 10.23 23.28 -17.25
N PHE A 259 9.35 22.46 -16.68
CA PHE A 259 8.18 21.94 -17.40
C PHE A 259 7.14 23.02 -17.69
N ARG A 260 6.92 23.95 -16.76
CA ARG A 260 6.00 25.09 -16.98
C ARG A 260 6.43 25.96 -18.16
N LYS A 261 7.73 26.20 -18.33
CA LYS A 261 8.26 26.96 -19.48
C LYS A 261 8.06 26.24 -20.81
N ARG A 262 8.25 24.92 -20.85
CA ARG A 262 8.05 24.11 -22.07
C ARG A 262 6.62 24.17 -22.59
N GLU A 263 5.64 24.07 -21.70
CA GLU A 263 4.24 24.20 -22.08
C GLU A 263 3.89 25.62 -22.58
N ALA A 264 4.44 26.66 -21.96
CA ALA A 264 4.20 28.04 -22.38
C ALA A 264 4.74 28.37 -23.79
N ILE A 265 5.74 27.63 -24.27
CA ILE A 265 6.32 27.78 -25.62
C ILE A 265 5.55 26.94 -26.67
N SER A 266 4.69 26.01 -26.21
CA SER A 266 3.95 25.09 -27.07
C SER A 266 2.52 25.58 -27.41
N ILE A 267 2.18 26.80 -26.98
CA ILE A 267 0.92 27.53 -27.23
C ILE A 267 1.25 28.71 -28.13
#